data_AF-A0A7Y2NNX4-F1
#
_entry.id   AF-A0A7Y2NNX4-F1
#
_cell.length_a   1.000
_cell.length_b   1.000
_cell.length_c   1.000
_cell.angle_alpha   90.00
_cell.angle_beta   90.00
_cell.angle_gamma   90.00
#
_symmetry.space_group_name_H-M   'P 1'
#
loop_
_entity.id
_entity.type
_entity.pdbx_description
1 polymer ?
#
loop_
_entity_poly.entity_id
_entity_poly.type
_entity_poly.pdbx_seq_one_letter_code
_entity_poly.pdbx_strand_id
1 'polypeptide(L)'
;MRVNFILIFVLLVFSCSKKEGDVFRSLEPTKTNISFSNDIVESDKLNILDYLYFYNGGGVAVGDINNDGLPDVFFSANQKSNKLYLNSGELKFEDISDSAGITGKSSWNTGAIMVDINNDGWLDIYVNAVVGINGFDGHNELFINNQDNTFTESAKAYNLDLDTYSSSTAFLDYDLDGDLDLFILNHAVHTQNSFGNVSLRYERNYESGDRLMRNDGNVFTDVSEEAGIYGGPNAYGLGVAVSDFNKDGYPDIYV
;
A
#
# COMPACT_ATOMS: atom_id res chain seq x y z
N MET A 1 -59.32 40.48 3.59
CA MET A 1 -58.29 40.14 2.58
C MET A 1 -56.93 40.76 2.94
N ARG A 2 -56.35 40.46 4.12
CA ARG A 2 -55.00 40.99 4.52
C ARG A 2 -54.22 40.13 5.53
N VAL A 3 -54.66 38.90 5.84
CA VAL A 3 -54.02 38.07 6.89
C VAL A 3 -53.21 36.89 6.32
N ASN A 4 -53.41 36.50 5.05
CA ASN A 4 -52.73 35.34 4.46
C ASN A 4 -51.31 35.61 3.91
N PHE A 5 -50.87 36.87 3.84
CA PHE A 5 -49.54 37.20 3.29
C PHE A 5 -48.41 37.16 4.33
N ILE A 6 -48.73 37.32 5.62
CA ILE A 6 -47.72 37.37 6.69
C ILE A 6 -47.26 35.95 7.09
N LEU A 7 -48.14 34.94 6.98
CA LEU A 7 -47.81 33.56 7.36
C LEU A 7 -46.83 32.89 6.38
N ILE A 8 -46.87 33.26 5.09
CA ILE A 8 -45.97 32.73 4.06
C ILE A 8 -44.56 33.33 4.20
N PHE A 9 -44.45 34.57 4.69
CA PHE A 9 -43.16 35.22 4.87
C PHE A 9 -42.38 34.68 6.07
N VAL A 10 -43.07 34.16 7.10
CA VAL A 10 -42.43 33.54 8.28
C VAL A 10 -41.90 32.13 7.99
N LEU A 11 -42.55 31.38 7.09
CA LEU A 11 -42.09 30.04 6.67
C LEU A 11 -40.85 30.07 5.77
N LEU A 12 -40.56 31.20 5.11
CA LEU A 12 -39.36 31.36 4.29
C LEU A 12 -38.09 31.67 5.10
N VAL A 13 -38.22 32.09 6.37
CA VAL A 13 -37.06 32.39 7.24
C VAL A 13 -36.54 31.15 7.98
N PHE A 14 -37.30 30.05 7.96
CA PHE A 14 -36.89 28.75 8.53
C PHE A 14 -36.42 27.75 7.47
N SER A 15 -36.04 28.22 6.27
CA SER A 15 -35.23 27.41 5.37
C SER A 15 -33.83 27.29 5.97
N CYS A 16 -33.71 26.37 6.94
CA CYS A 16 -32.44 25.89 7.45
C CYS A 16 -31.53 25.58 6.27
N SER A 17 -30.52 26.43 6.08
CA SER A 17 -29.30 26.04 5.40
C SER A 17 -28.63 24.97 6.26
N LYS A 18 -29.05 23.71 6.11
CA LYS A 18 -28.15 22.60 6.41
C LYS A 18 -26.98 22.79 5.46
N LYS A 19 -25.91 23.43 5.93
CA LYS A 19 -24.59 23.13 5.38
C LYS A 19 -24.50 21.62 5.47
N GLU A 20 -24.33 20.97 4.33
CA GLU A 20 -23.90 19.57 4.30
C GLU A 20 -22.74 19.47 5.30
N GLY A 21 -22.95 18.68 6.35
CA GLY A 21 -21.96 18.58 7.43
C GLY A 21 -20.66 18.04 6.84
N ASP A 22 -19.54 18.40 7.45
CA ASP A 22 -18.25 17.87 7.04
C ASP A 22 -18.32 16.34 7.05
N VAL A 23 -18.16 15.72 5.87
CA VAL A 23 -18.12 14.25 5.70
C VAL A 23 -16.84 13.64 6.31
N PHE A 24 -15.82 14.48 6.52
CA PHE A 24 -14.58 14.13 7.18
C PHE A 24 -14.27 15.13 8.27
N ARG A 25 -13.78 14.63 9.41
CA ARG A 25 -13.29 15.45 10.52
C ARG A 25 -11.82 15.16 10.74
N SER A 26 -11.00 16.21 10.79
CA SER A 26 -9.62 16.07 11.22
C SER A 26 -9.59 15.77 12.72
N LEU A 27 -8.72 14.84 13.13
CA LEU A 27 -8.44 14.54 14.52
C LEU A 27 -6.99 14.90 14.82
N GLU A 28 -6.79 15.58 15.95
CA GLU A 28 -5.46 15.91 16.41
C GLU A 28 -4.71 14.65 16.89
N PRO A 29 -3.39 14.57 16.69
CA PRO A 29 -2.55 13.50 17.25
C PRO A 29 -2.76 13.26 18.76
N THR A 30 -3.06 14.32 19.52
CA THR A 30 -3.33 14.23 20.96
C THR A 30 -4.66 13.54 21.30
N LYS A 31 -5.57 13.39 20.33
CA LYS A 31 -6.82 12.64 20.48
C LYS A 31 -6.68 11.19 20.04
N THR A 32 -5.85 10.94 19.03
CA THR A 32 -5.69 9.60 18.44
C THR A 32 -4.50 8.84 18.98
N ASN A 33 -3.51 9.51 19.56
CA ASN A 33 -2.18 8.99 19.91
C ASN A 33 -1.34 8.51 18.71
N ILE A 34 -1.79 8.72 17.47
CA ILE A 34 -0.95 8.53 16.28
C ILE A 34 -0.01 9.73 16.15
N SER A 35 1.29 9.50 16.24
CA SER A 35 2.34 10.53 16.15
C SER A 35 3.31 10.32 14.98
N PHE A 36 3.09 9.28 14.18
CA PHE A 36 3.93 8.96 13.04
C PHE A 36 3.97 10.10 12.01
N SER A 37 5.18 10.36 11.52
CA SER A 37 5.44 11.22 10.37
C SER A 37 6.59 10.64 9.56
N ASN A 38 6.34 10.41 8.26
CA ASN A 38 7.35 9.99 7.29
C ASN A 38 8.18 11.20 6.84
N ASP A 39 8.93 11.79 7.77
CA ASP A 39 9.84 12.89 7.48
C ASP A 39 11.03 12.36 6.70
N ILE A 40 11.26 12.91 5.50
CA ILE A 40 12.37 12.54 4.62
C ILE A 40 13.41 13.66 4.67
N VAL A 41 14.67 13.30 4.88
CA VAL A 41 15.79 14.24 4.96
C VAL A 41 16.68 14.10 3.74
N GLU A 42 16.87 15.20 3.01
CA GLU A 42 17.78 15.29 1.87
C GLU A 42 19.25 15.32 2.31
N SER A 43 20.12 14.87 1.42
CA SER A 43 21.56 15.05 1.52
C SER A 43 22.17 15.38 0.16
N ASP A 44 23.43 15.80 0.15
CA ASP A 44 24.21 16.03 -1.08
C ASP A 44 24.31 14.78 -1.98
N LYS A 45 24.04 13.59 -1.46
CA LYS A 45 24.11 12.29 -2.18
C LYS A 45 22.75 11.67 -2.48
N LEU A 46 21.69 12.15 -1.83
CA LEU A 46 20.36 11.59 -1.95
C LEU A 46 19.36 12.73 -1.79
N ASN A 47 18.80 13.14 -2.92
CA ASN A 47 17.77 14.15 -3.05
C ASN A 47 16.97 13.87 -4.33
N ILE A 48 16.01 14.74 -4.63
CA ILE A 48 15.11 14.59 -5.79
C ILE A 48 15.82 14.57 -7.15
N LEU A 49 17.01 15.16 -7.28
CA LEU A 49 17.78 15.14 -8.52
C LEU A 49 18.51 13.81 -8.72
N ASP A 50 18.89 13.14 -7.63
CA ASP A 50 19.52 11.83 -7.65
C ASP A 50 18.49 10.69 -7.73
N TYR A 51 17.32 10.88 -7.12
CA TYR A 51 16.24 9.89 -7.08
C TYR A 51 14.88 10.57 -7.28
N LEU A 52 14.27 10.39 -8.45
CA LEU A 52 13.02 11.10 -8.78
C LEU A 52 11.86 10.77 -7.82
N TYR A 53 11.85 9.57 -7.25
CA TYR A 53 10.78 9.10 -6.37
C TYR A 53 11.04 9.45 -4.89
N PHE A 54 11.98 10.34 -4.62
CA PHE A 54 12.39 10.70 -3.26
C PHE A 54 11.23 11.19 -2.37
N TYR A 55 10.21 11.83 -2.95
CA TYR A 55 9.02 12.30 -2.22
C TYR A 55 7.74 11.50 -2.50
N ASN A 56 7.83 10.32 -3.11
CA ASN A 56 6.63 9.47 -3.32
C ASN A 56 6.01 9.01 -2.00
N GLY A 57 6.80 9.02 -0.91
CA GLY A 57 6.33 8.69 0.42
C GLY A 57 6.32 7.19 0.72
N GLY A 58 5.80 6.86 1.89
CA GLY A 58 5.46 5.50 2.31
C GLY A 58 3.98 5.21 2.10
N GLY A 59 3.60 3.98 2.43
CA GLY A 59 2.26 3.44 2.35
C GLY A 59 1.55 3.45 3.69
N VAL A 60 0.24 3.26 3.62
CA VAL A 60 -0.65 3.06 4.77
C VAL A 60 -1.51 1.82 4.49
N ALA A 61 -1.59 0.93 5.48
CA ALA A 61 -2.51 -0.19 5.46
C ALA A 61 -3.44 -0.08 6.68
N VAL A 62 -4.72 -0.42 6.48
CA VAL A 62 -5.75 -0.35 7.51
C VAL A 62 -6.53 -1.65 7.51
N GLY A 63 -6.66 -2.26 8.68
CA GLY A 63 -7.28 -3.57 8.85
C GLY A 63 -7.31 -3.98 10.32
N ASP A 64 -8.20 -4.90 10.67
CA ASP A 64 -8.35 -5.43 12.03
C ASP A 64 -7.40 -6.61 12.20
N ILE A 65 -6.24 -6.38 12.80
CA ILE A 65 -5.17 -7.40 12.89
C ILE A 65 -5.44 -8.41 14.00
N ASN A 66 -6.33 -8.09 14.94
CA ASN A 66 -6.55 -8.87 16.15
C ASN A 66 -7.98 -9.44 16.26
N ASN A 67 -8.81 -9.20 15.24
CA ASN A 67 -10.19 -9.62 15.11
C ASN A 67 -11.13 -9.09 16.22
N ASP A 68 -10.87 -7.88 16.75
CA ASP A 68 -11.69 -7.25 17.79
C ASP A 68 -12.82 -6.35 17.24
N GLY A 69 -12.88 -6.20 15.91
CA GLY A 69 -13.84 -5.37 15.19
C GLY A 69 -13.40 -3.91 15.03
N LEU A 70 -12.18 -3.54 15.43
CA LEU A 70 -11.62 -2.21 15.30
C LEU A 70 -10.50 -2.19 14.26
N PRO A 71 -10.51 -1.25 13.30
CA PRO A 71 -9.43 -1.15 12.34
C PRO A 71 -8.17 -0.55 12.96
N ASP A 72 -7.05 -1.24 12.80
CA ASP A 72 -5.69 -0.81 13.13
C ASP A 72 -5.03 -0.11 11.95
N VAL A 73 -3.91 0.54 12.20
CA VAL A 73 -3.21 1.32 11.16
C VAL A 73 -1.73 0.98 11.14
N PHE A 74 -1.25 0.56 9.97
CA PHE A 74 0.16 0.38 9.69
C PHE A 74 0.67 1.46 8.74
N PHE A 75 1.87 1.98 9.03
CA PHE A 75 2.59 2.90 8.17
C PHE A 75 3.96 2.34 7.84
N SER A 76 4.31 2.34 6.56
CA SER A 76 5.70 2.14 6.15
C SER A 76 6.43 3.48 6.07
N ALA A 77 7.77 3.44 6.17
CA ALA A 77 8.60 4.64 6.18
C ALA A 77 9.80 4.51 5.23
N ASN A 78 10.11 5.60 4.53
CA ASN A 78 11.21 5.62 3.56
C ASN A 78 12.60 5.69 4.22
N GLN A 79 12.73 6.26 5.42
CA GLN A 79 14.03 6.44 6.10
C GLN A 79 14.00 6.06 7.59
N LYS A 80 12.82 5.71 8.12
CA LYS A 80 12.61 5.36 9.53
C LYS A 80 12.05 3.94 9.60
N SER A 81 11.88 3.43 10.82
CA SER A 81 11.16 2.17 11.04
C SER A 81 9.67 2.32 10.71
N ASN A 82 9.09 1.23 10.22
CA ASN A 82 7.64 1.10 10.04
C ASN A 82 6.93 1.15 11.39
N LYS A 83 5.65 1.52 11.38
CA LYS A 83 4.84 1.69 12.60
C LYS A 83 3.48 1.00 12.50
N LEU A 84 3.12 0.27 13.56
CA LEU A 84 1.81 -0.35 13.74
C LEU A 84 1.11 0.23 14.97
N TYR A 85 -0.10 0.71 14.75
CA TYR A 85 -0.94 1.36 15.73
C TYR A 85 -2.19 0.51 15.97
N LEU A 86 -2.26 -0.12 17.14
CA LEU A 86 -3.40 -0.93 17.57
C LEU A 86 -4.53 -0.03 18.08
N ASN A 87 -5.74 -0.21 17.59
CA ASN A 87 -6.90 0.59 17.93
C ASN A 87 -7.54 0.11 19.24
N SER A 88 -7.41 0.90 20.29
CA SER A 88 -8.03 0.65 21.60
C SER A 88 -9.49 1.11 21.71
N GLY A 89 -10.09 1.54 20.60
CA GLY A 89 -11.44 2.08 20.52
C GLY A 89 -11.49 3.60 20.53
N GLU A 90 -12.63 4.17 20.10
CA GLU A 90 -12.84 5.62 20.00
C GLU A 90 -11.78 6.35 19.16
N LEU A 91 -11.12 5.65 18.22
CA LEU A 91 -10.00 6.14 17.41
C LEU A 91 -8.78 6.54 18.25
N LYS A 92 -8.55 5.87 19.39
CA LYS A 92 -7.33 5.98 20.19
C LYS A 92 -6.44 4.77 19.91
N PHE A 93 -5.18 5.04 19.62
CA PHE A 93 -4.25 4.01 19.18
C PHE A 93 -3.07 3.84 20.15
N GLU A 94 -2.50 2.65 20.16
CA GLU A 94 -1.27 2.31 20.86
C GLU A 94 -0.20 1.90 19.84
N ASP A 95 0.99 2.51 19.89
CA ASP A 95 2.12 2.08 19.07
C ASP A 95 2.68 0.77 19.64
N ILE A 96 2.41 -0.34 18.95
CA ILE A 96 2.86 -1.69 19.33
C ILE A 96 4.05 -2.17 18.49
N SER A 97 4.67 -1.29 17.69
CA SER A 97 5.59 -1.70 16.61
C SER A 97 6.76 -2.57 17.08
N ASP A 98 7.37 -2.20 18.21
CA ASP A 98 8.53 -2.92 18.75
C ASP A 98 8.12 -4.26 19.37
N SER A 99 7.02 -4.28 20.13
CA SER A 99 6.48 -5.52 20.72
C SER A 99 5.94 -6.47 19.66
N ALA A 100 5.42 -5.93 18.56
CA ALA A 100 4.86 -6.68 17.44
C ALA A 100 5.94 -7.27 16.52
N GLY A 101 7.16 -6.73 16.54
CA GLY A 101 8.25 -7.18 15.66
C GLY A 101 8.12 -6.72 14.20
N ILE A 102 7.45 -5.58 13.96
CA ILE A 102 7.01 -5.13 12.61
C ILE A 102 7.81 -3.95 12.04
N THR A 103 8.91 -3.56 12.70
CA THR A 103 9.67 -2.34 12.35
C THR A 103 10.38 -2.40 10.99
N GLY A 104 10.59 -3.61 10.47
CA GLY A 104 11.25 -3.87 9.19
C GLY A 104 12.77 -3.69 9.23
N LYS A 105 13.43 -4.21 8.19
CA LYS A 105 14.90 -4.13 8.02
C LYS A 105 15.32 -3.40 6.75
N SER A 106 14.40 -3.21 5.80
CA SER A 106 14.66 -2.47 4.57
C SER A 106 14.85 -0.99 4.83
N SER A 107 15.83 -0.38 4.16
CA SER A 107 16.18 1.02 4.39
C SER A 107 15.33 2.03 3.65
N TRP A 108 14.50 1.59 2.69
CA TRP A 108 13.56 2.43 1.95
C TRP A 108 12.24 1.70 1.65
N ASN A 109 11.30 1.73 2.60
CA ASN A 109 9.97 1.13 2.40
C ASN A 109 9.03 2.08 1.66
N THR A 110 8.18 1.52 0.80
CA THR A 110 7.22 2.24 -0.06
C THR A 110 5.80 1.77 0.28
N GLY A 111 5.09 1.06 -0.60
CA GLY A 111 3.75 0.56 -0.36
C GLY A 111 3.67 -0.42 0.81
N ALA A 112 2.46 -0.54 1.38
CA ALA A 112 2.12 -1.55 2.36
C ALA A 112 0.66 -1.97 2.17
N ILE A 113 0.35 -3.23 2.44
CA ILE A 113 -1.00 -3.77 2.34
C ILE A 113 -1.22 -4.83 3.43
N MET A 114 -2.43 -4.87 3.98
CA MET A 114 -2.89 -5.93 4.87
C MET A 114 -3.69 -6.95 4.07
N VAL A 115 -3.43 -8.23 4.28
CA VAL A 115 -4.05 -9.33 3.55
C VAL A 115 -4.01 -10.60 4.40
N ASP A 116 -5.02 -11.45 4.31
CA ASP A 116 -4.94 -12.82 4.83
C ASP A 116 -4.30 -13.70 3.74
N ILE A 117 -2.97 -13.79 3.70
CA ILE A 117 -2.25 -14.41 2.57
C ILE A 117 -2.32 -15.93 2.62
N ASN A 118 -2.52 -16.49 3.82
CA ASN A 118 -2.47 -17.92 4.10
C ASN A 118 -3.85 -18.51 4.43
N ASN A 119 -4.90 -17.70 4.36
CA ASN A 119 -6.30 -18.05 4.58
C ASN A 119 -6.56 -18.63 5.98
N ASP A 120 -5.92 -18.07 7.01
CA ASP A 120 -6.10 -18.47 8.41
C ASP A 120 -7.08 -17.58 9.18
N GLY A 121 -7.62 -16.54 8.53
CA GLY A 121 -8.56 -15.58 9.09
C GLY A 121 -7.90 -14.42 9.84
N TRP A 122 -6.58 -14.25 9.76
CA TRP A 122 -5.83 -13.15 10.36
C TRP A 122 -5.12 -12.34 9.28
N LEU A 123 -5.15 -11.01 9.44
CA LEU A 123 -4.46 -10.14 8.51
C LEU A 123 -2.94 -10.16 8.76
N ASP A 124 -2.20 -10.55 7.74
CA ASP A 124 -0.77 -10.38 7.55
C ASP A 124 -0.47 -9.01 6.94
N ILE A 125 0.81 -8.62 6.91
CA ILE A 125 1.26 -7.33 6.35
C ILE A 125 2.36 -7.56 5.33
N TYR A 126 2.15 -7.13 4.09
CA TYR A 126 3.18 -7.09 3.05
C TYR A 126 3.68 -5.66 2.86
N VAL A 127 5.00 -5.48 2.83
CA VAL A 127 5.68 -4.18 2.73
C VAL A 127 6.63 -4.18 1.54
N ASN A 128 6.44 -3.21 0.65
CA ASN A 128 7.33 -3.00 -0.49
C ASN A 128 8.57 -2.22 -0.08
N ALA A 129 9.69 -2.52 -0.71
CA ALA A 129 10.95 -1.82 -0.56
C ALA A 129 11.59 -1.50 -1.91
N VAL A 130 12.42 -0.46 -1.92
CA VAL A 130 13.28 -0.13 -3.05
C VAL A 130 14.70 -0.54 -2.67
N VAL A 131 15.30 -1.43 -3.45
CA VAL A 131 16.58 -2.06 -3.11
C VAL A 131 17.57 -1.95 -4.27
N GLY A 132 18.86 -1.85 -3.95
CA GLY A 132 19.93 -1.95 -4.94
C GLY A 132 20.26 -0.65 -5.68
N ILE A 133 19.61 0.46 -5.33
CA ILE A 133 19.92 1.81 -5.84
C ILE A 133 20.15 2.78 -4.70
N ASN A 134 20.98 3.80 -4.93
CA ASN A 134 21.24 4.90 -3.99
C ASN A 134 21.69 4.45 -2.59
N GLY A 135 22.24 3.23 -2.48
CA GLY A 135 22.64 2.63 -1.21
C GLY A 135 21.49 2.02 -0.41
N PHE A 136 20.29 1.91 -0.98
CA PHE A 136 19.17 1.21 -0.37
C PHE A 136 19.40 -0.30 -0.38
N ASP A 137 19.11 -0.92 0.75
CA ASP A 137 19.29 -2.33 1.06
C ASP A 137 18.02 -2.93 1.69
N GLY A 138 17.91 -4.26 1.64
CA GLY A 138 16.75 -4.99 2.15
C GLY A 138 16.09 -5.85 1.09
N HIS A 139 14.77 -6.02 1.21
CA HIS A 139 13.87 -6.73 0.31
C HIS A 139 12.43 -6.34 0.64
N ASN A 140 11.46 -6.69 -0.20
CA ASN A 140 10.07 -6.67 0.20
C ASN A 140 9.87 -7.63 1.40
N GLU A 141 9.16 -7.20 2.43
CA GLU A 141 8.98 -7.95 3.67
C GLU A 141 7.53 -8.44 3.79
N LEU A 142 7.33 -9.67 4.26
CA LEU A 142 6.02 -10.27 4.54
C LEU A 142 5.99 -10.64 6.01
N PHE A 143 5.11 -10.02 6.77
CA PHE A 143 4.95 -10.25 8.19
C PHE A 143 3.70 -11.09 8.43
N ILE A 144 3.92 -12.36 8.78
CA ILE A 144 2.84 -13.29 9.10
C ILE A 144 2.36 -13.04 10.53
N ASN A 145 1.05 -12.93 10.72
CA ASN A 145 0.43 -12.69 12.01
C ASN A 145 0.50 -13.93 12.91
N ASN A 146 1.07 -13.81 14.10
CA ASN A 146 1.18 -14.91 15.06
C ASN A 146 -0.10 -15.08 15.92
N GLN A 147 -1.15 -14.31 15.66
CA GLN A 147 -2.45 -14.33 16.35
C GLN A 147 -2.38 -13.88 17.83
N ASP A 148 -1.33 -13.14 18.18
CA ASP A 148 -1.08 -12.60 19.52
C ASP A 148 -0.56 -11.15 19.50
N ASN A 149 -0.90 -10.40 18.44
CA ASN A 149 -0.40 -9.06 18.10
C ASN A 149 1.12 -9.00 17.80
N THR A 150 1.76 -10.15 17.60
CA THR A 150 3.13 -10.21 17.08
C THR A 150 3.16 -10.77 15.67
N PHE A 151 4.25 -10.50 14.96
CA PHE A 151 4.43 -10.92 13.58
C PHE A 151 5.79 -11.57 13.35
N THR A 152 5.83 -12.45 12.36
CA THR A 152 7.05 -13.13 11.90
C THR A 152 7.35 -12.76 10.45
N GLU A 153 8.48 -12.09 10.22
CA GLU A 153 8.98 -11.83 8.85
C GLU A 153 9.28 -13.17 8.16
N SER A 154 8.64 -13.41 7.01
CA SER A 154 8.58 -14.69 6.32
C SER A 154 8.66 -14.56 4.78
N ALA A 155 9.00 -13.41 4.22
CA ALA A 155 9.00 -13.17 2.77
C ALA A 155 9.76 -14.25 2.01
N LYS A 156 10.94 -14.62 2.50
CA LYS A 156 11.77 -15.66 1.91
C LYS A 156 11.10 -17.04 1.88
N ALA A 157 10.34 -17.38 2.92
CA ALA A 157 9.63 -18.67 2.96
C ALA A 157 8.52 -18.75 1.90
N TYR A 158 7.95 -17.59 1.55
CA TYR A 158 6.91 -17.43 0.53
C TYR A 158 7.48 -17.12 -0.87
N ASN A 159 8.81 -17.02 -1.04
CA ASN A 159 9.48 -16.57 -2.26
C ASN A 159 9.08 -15.13 -2.68
N LEU A 160 8.92 -14.25 -1.70
CA LEU A 160 8.52 -12.85 -1.84
C LEU A 160 9.59 -11.85 -1.34
N ASP A 161 10.79 -12.31 -0.97
CA ASP A 161 11.92 -11.47 -0.53
C ASP A 161 12.64 -10.78 -1.71
N LEU A 162 11.87 -10.11 -2.56
CA LEU A 162 12.37 -9.46 -3.77
C LEU A 162 13.17 -8.19 -3.45
N ASP A 163 14.33 -8.06 -4.08
CA ASP A 163 15.23 -6.90 -4.01
C ASP A 163 15.10 -6.01 -5.26
N THR A 164 13.88 -5.52 -5.49
CA THR A 164 13.52 -4.75 -6.70
C THR A 164 13.13 -3.30 -6.37
N TYR A 165 12.63 -2.55 -7.35
CA TYR A 165 12.18 -1.16 -7.20
C TYR A 165 10.68 -1.10 -6.89
N SER A 166 10.22 -1.88 -5.91
CA SER A 166 8.80 -2.03 -5.61
C SER A 166 8.21 -0.75 -5.04
N SER A 167 7.09 -0.33 -5.62
CA SER A 167 6.36 0.88 -5.20
C SER A 167 5.06 0.55 -4.49
N SER A 168 4.30 -0.41 -5.03
CA SER A 168 3.00 -0.82 -4.48
C SER A 168 2.66 -2.24 -4.93
N THR A 169 1.64 -2.80 -4.32
CA THR A 169 1.22 -4.17 -4.58
C THR A 169 -0.29 -4.30 -4.48
N ALA A 170 -0.86 -5.22 -5.25
CA ALA A 170 -2.25 -5.63 -5.14
C ALA A 170 -2.33 -7.16 -5.00
N PHE A 171 -3.20 -7.61 -4.10
CA PHE A 171 -3.59 -9.02 -3.98
C PHE A 171 -4.90 -9.25 -4.72
N LEU A 172 -4.99 -10.35 -5.47
CA LEU A 172 -6.14 -10.73 -6.28
C LEU A 172 -6.09 -12.22 -6.62
N ASP A 173 -7.24 -12.87 -6.75
CA ASP A 173 -7.37 -14.25 -7.24
C ASP A 173 -7.48 -14.20 -8.78
N TYR A 174 -6.35 -14.15 -9.50
CA TYR A 174 -6.38 -13.84 -10.95
C TYR A 174 -6.82 -15.03 -11.81
N ASP A 175 -6.66 -16.25 -11.31
CA ASP A 175 -7.05 -17.49 -12.00
C ASP A 175 -8.29 -18.20 -11.41
N LEU A 176 -8.92 -17.61 -10.39
CA LEU A 176 -10.18 -18.03 -9.77
C LEU A 176 -10.09 -19.39 -9.07
N ASP A 177 -8.93 -19.71 -8.50
CA ASP A 177 -8.69 -20.97 -7.80
C ASP A 177 -8.95 -20.87 -6.28
N GLY A 178 -9.16 -19.66 -5.78
CA GLY A 178 -9.57 -19.36 -4.42
C GLY A 178 -8.44 -19.02 -3.46
N ASP A 179 -7.19 -18.97 -3.91
CA ASP A 179 -6.11 -18.29 -3.18
C ASP A 179 -5.80 -16.91 -3.78
N LEU A 180 -5.10 -16.06 -3.01
CA LEU A 180 -4.75 -14.72 -3.46
C LEU A 180 -3.34 -14.73 -4.06
N ASP A 181 -3.27 -14.32 -5.31
CA ASP A 181 -2.04 -14.01 -6.03
C ASP A 181 -1.56 -12.58 -5.74
N LEU A 182 -0.38 -12.26 -6.26
CA LEU A 182 0.29 -11.00 -6.00
C LEU A 182 0.71 -10.29 -7.28
N PHE A 183 0.19 -9.08 -7.51
CA PHE A 183 0.76 -8.17 -8.49
C PHE A 183 1.66 -7.15 -7.79
N ILE A 184 2.94 -7.12 -8.17
CA ILE A 184 3.94 -6.18 -7.66
C ILE A 184 4.22 -5.15 -8.75
N LEU A 185 3.91 -3.90 -8.41
CA LEU A 185 4.19 -2.75 -9.24
C LEU A 185 5.59 -2.22 -8.91
N ASN A 186 6.41 -2.10 -9.93
CA ASN A 186 7.75 -1.56 -9.85
C ASN A 186 7.84 -0.23 -10.60
N HIS A 187 8.85 0.56 -10.24
CA HIS A 187 9.20 1.78 -10.96
C HIS A 187 10.57 1.65 -11.62
N ALA A 188 10.85 2.51 -12.60
CA ALA A 188 12.12 2.55 -13.31
C ALA A 188 12.96 3.74 -12.84
N VAL A 189 14.27 3.56 -12.79
CA VAL A 189 15.21 4.67 -12.60
C VAL A 189 15.40 5.44 -13.91
N HIS A 190 15.46 6.77 -13.82
CA HIS A 190 15.67 7.62 -14.98
C HIS A 190 17.03 7.37 -15.62
N THR A 191 17.03 6.71 -16.77
CA THR A 191 18.22 6.41 -17.57
C THR A 191 17.92 6.69 -19.04
N GLN A 192 18.93 6.62 -19.91
CA GLN A 192 18.68 6.69 -21.36
C GLN A 192 17.75 5.56 -21.84
N ASN A 193 17.71 4.43 -21.11
CA ASN A 193 16.86 3.29 -21.43
C ASN A 193 15.41 3.47 -20.96
N SER A 194 15.14 4.33 -19.98
CA SER A 194 13.77 4.52 -19.47
C SER A 194 12.90 5.41 -20.36
N PHE A 195 13.50 6.13 -21.33
CA PHE A 195 12.79 6.91 -22.37
C PHE A 195 13.03 6.40 -23.80
N GLY A 196 13.48 5.16 -23.94
CA GLY A 196 13.81 4.57 -25.23
C GLY A 196 12.57 4.16 -26.05
N ASN A 197 12.80 3.31 -27.05
CA ASN A 197 11.74 2.85 -27.94
C ASN A 197 10.69 2.03 -27.18
N VAL A 198 9.44 2.04 -27.65
CA VAL A 198 8.36 1.19 -27.12
C VAL A 198 8.74 -0.29 -27.04
N SER A 199 9.67 -0.76 -27.89
CA SER A 199 10.18 -2.13 -27.86
C SER A 199 10.82 -2.53 -26.53
N LEU A 200 11.34 -1.58 -25.74
CA LEU A 200 11.98 -1.87 -24.46
C LEU A 200 11.02 -2.48 -23.43
N ARG A 201 9.70 -2.24 -23.56
CA ARG A 201 8.70 -2.84 -22.65
C ARG A 201 8.65 -4.38 -22.73
N TYR A 202 9.16 -4.96 -23.83
CA TYR A 202 9.25 -6.40 -24.05
C TYR A 202 10.58 -6.99 -23.57
N GLU A 203 11.54 -6.16 -23.15
CA GLU A 203 12.84 -6.58 -22.64
C GLU A 203 12.79 -6.59 -21.10
N ARG A 204 12.38 -7.72 -20.51
CA ARG A 204 12.19 -7.83 -19.05
C ARG A 204 13.45 -7.44 -18.29
N ASN A 205 13.30 -6.54 -17.34
CA ASN A 205 14.32 -6.09 -16.41
C ASN A 205 13.93 -6.56 -15.00
N TYR A 206 14.90 -7.15 -14.29
CA TYR A 206 14.66 -7.75 -12.99
C TYR A 206 14.24 -6.72 -11.94
N GLU A 207 14.90 -5.56 -11.92
CA GLU A 207 14.74 -4.55 -10.88
C GLU A 207 13.48 -3.69 -11.07
N SER A 208 13.10 -3.35 -12.31
CA SER A 208 12.01 -2.41 -12.60
C SER A 208 10.79 -3.03 -13.25
N GLY A 209 10.86 -4.28 -13.70
CA GLY A 209 9.73 -4.93 -14.36
C GLY A 209 8.63 -5.32 -13.37
N ASP A 210 7.39 -4.99 -13.69
CA ASP A 210 6.22 -5.43 -12.92
C ASP A 210 6.13 -6.96 -12.88
N ARG A 211 5.57 -7.48 -11.79
CA ARG A 211 5.49 -8.92 -11.55
C ARG A 211 4.08 -9.37 -11.21
N LEU A 212 3.62 -10.43 -11.85
CA LEU A 212 2.49 -11.23 -11.39
C LEU A 212 3.06 -12.52 -10.79
N MET A 213 2.83 -12.71 -9.51
CA MET A 213 3.27 -13.87 -8.75
C MET A 213 2.04 -14.71 -8.42
N ARG A 214 1.95 -15.91 -8.99
CA ARG A 214 0.88 -16.86 -8.67
C ARG A 214 1.16 -17.52 -7.33
N ASN A 215 0.16 -17.66 -6.48
CA ASN A 215 0.27 -18.43 -5.25
C ASN A 215 0.14 -19.94 -5.57
N ASP A 216 1.14 -20.75 -5.18
CA ASP A 216 1.15 -22.21 -5.38
C ASP A 216 1.13 -22.92 -4.01
N GLY A 217 0.23 -22.51 -3.12
CA GLY A 217 0.11 -23.03 -1.76
C GLY A 217 1.13 -22.44 -0.78
N ASN A 218 1.08 -21.11 -0.61
CA ASN A 218 1.95 -20.29 0.23
C ASN A 218 3.40 -20.16 -0.26
N VAL A 219 3.66 -20.52 -1.52
CA VAL A 219 4.93 -20.26 -2.21
C VAL A 219 4.59 -19.61 -3.54
N PHE A 220 5.18 -18.46 -3.81
CA PHE A 220 4.82 -17.66 -4.98
C PHE A 220 5.74 -17.94 -6.18
N THR A 221 5.13 -18.11 -7.36
CA THR A 221 5.84 -18.33 -8.63
C THR A 221 5.65 -17.11 -9.54
N ASP A 222 6.74 -16.53 -10.02
CA ASP A 222 6.67 -15.46 -11.03
C ASP A 222 6.14 -16.04 -12.35
N VAL A 223 4.94 -15.60 -12.76
CA VAL A 223 4.26 -16.02 -14.00
C VAL A 223 4.11 -14.84 -14.98
N SER A 224 4.93 -13.80 -14.80
CA SER A 224 4.74 -12.53 -15.49
C SER A 224 4.91 -12.64 -17.01
N GLU A 225 5.86 -13.45 -17.48
CA GLU A 225 6.08 -13.64 -18.92
C GLU A 225 4.95 -14.45 -19.55
N GLU A 226 4.50 -15.51 -18.87
CA GLU A 226 3.40 -16.37 -19.28
C GLU A 226 2.07 -15.59 -19.35
N ALA A 227 1.84 -14.69 -18.39
CA ALA A 227 0.67 -13.82 -18.34
C ALA A 227 0.77 -12.61 -19.30
N GLY A 228 1.92 -12.40 -19.95
CA GLY A 228 2.13 -11.30 -20.88
C GLY A 228 2.27 -9.93 -20.20
N ILE A 229 2.63 -9.90 -18.92
CA ILE A 229 2.92 -8.66 -18.18
C ILE A 229 4.21 -8.04 -18.72
N TYR A 230 4.12 -6.78 -19.14
CA TYR A 230 5.30 -6.02 -19.52
C TYR A 230 6.18 -5.77 -18.29
N GLY A 231 7.48 -5.94 -18.46
CA GLY A 231 8.44 -5.78 -17.36
C GLY A 231 9.70 -5.05 -17.78
N GLY A 232 9.60 -4.14 -18.75
CA GLY A 232 10.76 -3.46 -19.31
C GLY A 232 11.38 -2.40 -18.39
N PRO A 233 12.59 -1.90 -18.72
CA PRO A 233 13.29 -0.84 -17.98
C PRO A 233 12.61 0.54 -18.05
N ASN A 234 11.40 0.63 -18.62
CA ASN A 234 10.60 1.82 -18.81
C ASN A 234 9.25 1.75 -18.06
N ALA A 235 9.13 0.89 -17.04
CA ALA A 235 7.96 0.79 -16.18
C ALA A 235 7.94 1.95 -15.16
N TYR A 236 6.95 2.84 -15.24
CA TYR A 236 6.79 3.98 -14.33
C TYR A 236 5.58 3.79 -13.41
N GLY A 237 5.52 2.64 -12.75
CA GLY A 237 4.42 2.29 -11.86
C GLY A 237 4.30 3.23 -10.66
N LEU A 238 3.10 3.80 -10.46
CA LEU A 238 2.80 4.69 -9.32
C LEU A 238 1.56 4.27 -8.53
N GLY A 239 0.64 3.53 -9.14
CA GLY A 239 -0.55 3.03 -8.51
C GLY A 239 -1.12 1.86 -9.29
N VAL A 240 -1.90 1.05 -8.61
CA VAL A 240 -2.59 -0.11 -9.19
C VAL A 240 -3.99 -0.17 -8.62
N ALA A 241 -4.96 -0.52 -9.46
CA ALA A 241 -6.33 -0.81 -9.07
C ALA A 241 -6.75 -2.15 -9.65
N VAL A 242 -7.45 -2.94 -8.83
CA VAL A 242 -8.03 -4.23 -9.24
C VAL A 242 -9.54 -4.11 -9.26
N SER A 243 -10.16 -4.49 -10.37
CA SER A 243 -11.62 -4.53 -10.51
C SER A 243 -11.98 -5.40 -11.72
N ASP A 244 -13.21 -5.90 -11.77
CA ASP A 244 -13.75 -6.49 -13.01
C ASP A 244 -14.29 -5.35 -13.91
N PHE A 245 -13.39 -4.69 -14.64
CA PHE A 245 -13.72 -3.54 -15.50
C PHE A 245 -14.52 -3.97 -16.72
N ASN A 246 -14.21 -5.16 -17.25
CA ASN A 246 -14.79 -5.65 -18.49
C ASN A 246 -16.07 -6.49 -18.27
N LYS A 247 -16.35 -6.90 -17.02
CA LYS A 247 -17.50 -7.70 -16.55
C LYS A 247 -17.50 -9.16 -17.01
N ASP A 248 -16.32 -9.76 -17.16
CA ASP A 248 -16.17 -11.18 -17.51
C ASP A 248 -16.03 -12.10 -16.29
N GLY A 249 -15.95 -11.53 -15.09
CA GLY A 249 -15.83 -12.25 -13.83
C GLY A 249 -14.38 -12.53 -13.40
N TYR A 250 -13.38 -12.14 -14.20
CA TYR A 250 -11.98 -12.14 -13.81
C TYR A 250 -11.57 -10.77 -13.28
N PRO A 251 -10.64 -10.70 -12.31
CA PRO A 251 -10.10 -9.41 -11.88
C PRO A 251 -9.18 -8.83 -12.97
N ASP A 252 -9.47 -7.61 -13.40
CA ASP A 252 -8.59 -6.83 -14.26
C ASP A 252 -7.65 -5.96 -13.40
N ILE A 253 -6.42 -5.78 -13.88
CA ILE A 253 -5.42 -4.89 -13.28
C ILE A 253 -5.34 -3.61 -14.12
N TYR A 254 -5.51 -2.46 -13.49
CA TYR A 254 -5.27 -1.14 -14.09
C TYR A 254 -4.10 -0.46 -13.40
N VAL A 255 -3.08 -0.09 -14.19
CA VAL A 255 -1.85 0.60 -13.77
C VAL A 255 -1.79 1.97 -14.44
#